data_AF-A0A960L6I3-F1
#
_entry.id   AF-A0A960L6I3-F1
#
_cell.length_a   1.000
_cell.length_b   1.000
_cell.length_c   1.000
_cell.angle_alpha   90.00
_cell.angle_beta   90.00
_cell.angle_gamma   90.00
#
_symmetry.space_group_name_H-M   'P 1'
#
loop_
_entity.id
_entity.type
_entity.pdbx_description
1 polymer ?
#
loop_
_entity_poly.entity_id
_entity_poly.type
_entity_poly.pdbx_seq_one_letter_code
_entity_poly.pdbx_strand_id
1 'polypeptide(L)'
;MCESCGCGDHELVPVEIQERILAGNDHQARHNREHFHAAGVVALNLMGSPGCGKTALLEATVRAAGGRFRLSAMSGDLATDRDAERLRKAGIPSVSITTGSACHLDAELVHKALHQLEHEGDWKTSDFLFIENVGNLVCPAIYDLGQDANVVMLSVTEGED
;
A
#
# COMPACT_ATOMS: atom_id res chain seq x y z
N MET A 1 -44.60 9.12 31.66
CA MET A 1 -43.50 8.88 30.69
C MET A 1 -42.34 9.77 31.11
N CYS A 2 -41.16 9.21 31.31
CA CYS A 2 -40.03 9.89 31.94
C CYS A 2 -39.26 10.71 30.88
N GLU A 3 -39.40 12.02 30.89
CA GLU A 3 -38.67 12.92 29.97
C GLU A 3 -37.20 13.16 30.37
N SER A 4 -36.75 12.64 31.53
CA SER A 4 -35.38 12.84 32.02
C SER A 4 -34.43 11.66 31.78
N CYS A 5 -34.95 10.54 31.29
CA CYS A 5 -34.25 9.24 31.24
C CYS A 5 -33.74 8.88 29.85
N GLY A 6 -34.17 9.59 28.80
CA GLY A 6 -33.76 9.28 27.42
C GLY A 6 -34.22 7.90 26.92
N CYS A 7 -35.15 7.26 27.63
CA CYS A 7 -35.68 5.94 27.32
C CYS A 7 -36.88 5.95 26.35
N GLY A 8 -36.98 7.00 25.52
CA GLY A 8 -37.90 7.06 24.37
C GLY A 8 -37.23 6.47 23.13
N ASP A 9 -38.05 5.88 22.25
CA ASP A 9 -37.66 5.13 21.05
C ASP A 9 -36.35 5.64 20.44
N HIS A 10 -35.30 4.84 20.58
CA HIS A 10 -34.06 5.05 19.85
C HIS A 10 -34.33 4.76 18.38
N GLU A 11 -34.80 5.76 17.65
CA GLU A 11 -34.76 5.71 16.20
C GLU A 11 -33.28 5.56 15.83
N LEU A 12 -32.92 4.36 15.37
CA LEU A 12 -31.57 4.06 14.92
C LEU A 12 -31.31 4.92 13.69
N VAL A 13 -30.62 6.04 13.87
CA VAL A 13 -30.15 6.88 12.76
C VAL A 13 -28.87 6.25 12.23
N PRO A 14 -28.86 5.66 11.01
CA PRO A 14 -27.63 5.23 10.39
C PRO A 14 -26.78 6.47 10.12
N VAL A 15 -25.64 6.57 10.81
CA VAL A 15 -24.61 7.57 10.53
C VAL A 15 -23.60 6.90 9.59
N GLU A 16 -23.29 7.54 8.47
CA GLU A 16 -22.18 7.14 7.61
C GLU A 16 -20.85 7.42 8.33
N ILE A 17 -20.40 6.43 9.12
CA ILE A 17 -19.18 6.52 9.94
C ILE A 17 -17.93 6.24 9.10
N GLN A 18 -18.02 5.37 8.08
CA GLN A 18 -16.86 4.93 7.30
C GLN A 18 -16.18 6.07 6.54
N GLU A 19 -16.93 6.91 5.81
CA GLU A 19 -16.34 8.06 5.10
C GLU A 19 -15.62 9.03 6.03
N ARG A 20 -16.16 9.29 7.23
CA ARG A 20 -15.54 10.22 8.18
C ARG A 20 -14.21 9.72 8.73
N ILE A 21 -14.03 8.40 8.87
CA ILE A 21 -12.79 7.81 9.37
C ILE A 21 -11.72 7.81 8.27
N LEU A 22 -12.10 7.50 7.03
CA LEU A 22 -11.15 7.41 5.90
C LEU A 22 -10.89 8.73 5.19
N ALA A 23 -11.67 9.79 5.44
CA ALA A 23 -11.53 11.08 4.76
C ALA A 23 -10.09 11.65 4.79
N GLY A 24 -9.38 11.46 5.91
CA GLY A 24 -7.97 11.86 6.03
C GLY A 24 -7.05 11.05 5.11
N ASN A 25 -7.24 9.72 5.08
CA ASN A 25 -6.52 8.83 4.17
C ASN A 25 -6.82 9.18 2.71
N ASP A 26 -8.09 9.37 2.35
CA ASP A 26 -8.49 9.65 0.97
C ASP A 26 -7.96 10.99 0.46
N HIS A 27 -7.89 12.00 1.35
CA HIS A 27 -7.21 13.25 1.03
C HIS A 27 -5.73 13.02 0.70
N GLN A 28 -5.03 12.28 1.55
CA GLN A 28 -3.62 11.99 1.35
C GLN A 28 -3.37 11.10 0.11
N ALA A 29 -4.25 10.13 -0.15
CA ALA A 29 -4.20 9.26 -1.32
C ALA A 29 -4.35 10.05 -2.63
N ARG A 30 -5.29 11.00 -2.68
CA ARG A 30 -5.40 11.93 -3.81
C ARG A 30 -4.12 12.71 -4.05
N HIS A 31 -3.49 13.21 -2.97
CA HIS A 31 -2.24 13.93 -3.08
C HIS A 31 -1.08 13.06 -3.60
N ASN A 32 -0.95 11.83 -3.11
CA ASN A 32 0.04 10.87 -3.63
C ASN A 32 -0.19 10.59 -5.12
N ARG A 33 -1.44 10.38 -5.52
CA ARG A 33 -1.83 10.17 -6.92
C ARG A 33 -1.43 11.34 -7.81
N GLU A 34 -1.66 12.57 -7.37
CA GLU A 34 -1.20 13.77 -8.09
C GLU A 34 0.32 13.76 -8.32
N HIS A 35 1.11 13.37 -7.32
CA HIS A 35 2.58 13.24 -7.46
C HIS A 35 2.98 12.15 -8.45
N PHE A 36 2.35 10.97 -8.39
CA PHE A 36 2.63 9.88 -9.34
C PHE A 36 2.34 10.31 -10.78
N HIS A 37 1.16 10.89 -11.01
CA HIS A 37 0.74 11.35 -12.33
C HIS A 37 1.62 12.50 -12.85
N ALA A 38 1.99 13.46 -11.99
CA ALA A 38 2.87 14.56 -12.38
C ALA A 38 4.27 14.08 -12.77
N ALA A 39 4.76 13.00 -12.14
CA ALA A 39 6.03 12.37 -12.48
C ALA A 39 5.92 11.40 -13.68
N GLY A 40 4.71 11.06 -14.14
CA GLY A 40 4.49 10.04 -15.17
C GLY A 40 4.79 8.61 -14.70
N VAL A 41 4.73 8.36 -13.40
CA VAL A 41 5.01 7.09 -12.75
C VAL A 41 3.71 6.30 -12.58
N VAL A 42 3.69 5.04 -13.01
CA VAL A 42 2.55 4.14 -12.72
C VAL A 42 2.76 3.47 -11.36
N ALA A 43 1.90 3.80 -10.39
CA ALA A 43 1.97 3.25 -9.04
C ALA A 43 1.06 2.03 -8.89
N LEU A 44 1.61 0.92 -8.40
CA LEU A 44 0.90 -0.36 -8.26
C LEU A 44 0.98 -0.85 -6.82
N ASN A 45 -0.18 -1.09 -6.19
CA ASN A 45 -0.28 -1.68 -4.85
C ASN A 45 -0.39 -3.20 -4.95
N LEU A 46 0.64 -3.92 -4.48
CA LEU A 46 0.67 -5.38 -4.43
C LEU A 46 0.19 -5.86 -3.06
N MET A 47 -0.95 -6.53 -3.05
CA MET A 47 -1.57 -7.12 -1.87
C MET A 47 -1.54 -8.64 -1.97
N GLY A 48 -1.66 -9.31 -0.83
CA GLY A 48 -1.66 -10.76 -0.75
C GLY A 48 -1.32 -11.26 0.63
N SER A 49 -1.59 -12.53 0.91
CA SER A 49 -1.23 -13.17 2.16
C SER A 49 0.28 -13.12 2.45
N PRO A 50 0.70 -13.30 3.72
CA PRO A 50 2.10 -13.56 4.03
C PRO A 50 2.62 -14.75 3.21
N GLY A 51 3.78 -14.59 2.58
CA GLY A 51 4.41 -15.68 1.83
C GLY A 51 3.81 -16.00 0.45
N CYS A 52 2.82 -15.26 -0.05
CA CYS A 52 2.22 -15.52 -1.38
C CYS A 52 3.16 -15.19 -2.58
N GLY A 53 4.36 -14.67 -2.30
CA GLY A 53 5.41 -14.46 -3.32
C GLY A 53 5.53 -13.05 -3.88
N LYS A 54 4.95 -12.02 -3.22
CA LYS A 54 5.03 -10.61 -3.66
C LYS A 54 6.45 -10.15 -4.02
N THR A 55 7.38 -10.22 -3.08
CA THR A 55 8.78 -9.85 -3.33
C THR A 55 9.42 -10.67 -4.45
N ALA A 56 9.12 -11.97 -4.53
CA ALA A 56 9.68 -12.85 -5.57
C ALA A 56 9.16 -12.49 -6.98
N LEU A 57 7.90 -12.04 -7.08
CA LEU A 57 7.33 -11.51 -8.31
C LEU A 57 8.08 -10.25 -8.76
N LEU A 58 8.35 -9.32 -7.84
CA LEU A 58 9.08 -8.08 -8.17
C LEU A 58 10.53 -8.37 -8.61
N GLU A 59 11.23 -9.28 -7.92
CA GLU A 59 12.55 -9.76 -8.31
C GLU A 59 12.54 -10.40 -9.72
N ALA A 60 11.50 -11.17 -10.06
CA ALA A 60 11.35 -11.74 -11.39
C ALA A 60 11.00 -10.67 -12.45
N THR A 61 10.19 -9.68 -12.07
CA THR A 61 9.73 -8.60 -12.95
C THR A 61 10.88 -7.73 -13.40
N VAL A 62 11.77 -7.29 -12.49
CA VAL A 62 12.94 -6.48 -12.88
C VAL A 62 13.90 -7.24 -13.79
N ARG A 63 14.09 -8.55 -13.55
CA ARG A 63 14.90 -9.41 -14.43
C ARG A 63 14.27 -9.52 -15.83
N ALA A 64 12.97 -9.76 -15.90
CA ALA A 64 12.25 -9.89 -17.16
C ALA A 64 12.15 -8.56 -17.93
N ALA A 65 12.07 -7.43 -17.22
CA ALA A 65 12.08 -6.11 -17.82
C ALA A 65 13.38 -5.85 -18.60
N GLY A 66 14.51 -6.43 -18.17
CA GLY A 66 15.77 -6.38 -18.91
C GLY A 66 16.25 -4.95 -19.22
N GLY A 67 15.97 -4.00 -18.32
CA GLY A 67 16.30 -2.59 -18.49
C GLY A 67 15.35 -1.79 -19.41
N ARG A 68 14.28 -2.40 -19.94
CA ARG A 68 13.26 -1.69 -20.73
C ARG A 68 12.42 -0.72 -19.90
N PHE A 69 12.28 -1.02 -18.61
CA PHE A 69 11.56 -0.20 -17.66
C PHE A 69 12.42 0.03 -16.43
N ARG A 70 12.31 1.23 -15.87
CA ARG A 70 12.89 1.63 -14.59
C ARG A 70 11.85 1.38 -13.50
N LEU A 71 12.25 0.58 -12.52
CA LEU A 71 11.37 0.18 -11.43
C LEU A 71 11.92 0.77 -10.13
N SER A 72 11.03 1.22 -9.27
CA SER A 72 11.30 1.47 -7.85
C SER A 72 10.25 0.77 -7.01
N ALA A 73 10.53 0.57 -5.73
CA ALA A 73 9.59 -0.08 -4.84
C ALA A 73 9.64 0.47 -3.41
N MET A 74 8.60 0.17 -2.65
CA MET A 74 8.57 0.29 -1.20
C MET A 74 7.92 -0.95 -0.62
N SER A 75 8.41 -1.41 0.53
CA SER A 75 7.93 -2.65 1.17
C SER A 75 7.37 -2.37 2.55
N GLY A 76 6.10 -2.71 2.76
CA GLY A 76 5.44 -2.67 4.06
C GLY A 76 5.65 -3.96 4.84
N ASP A 77 6.30 -3.88 6.00
CA ASP A 77 6.47 -5.00 6.92
C ASP A 77 6.25 -4.51 8.36
N LEU A 78 5.90 -5.44 9.26
CA LEU A 78 5.66 -5.13 10.67
C LEU A 78 6.95 -4.69 11.38
N ALA A 79 8.10 -5.30 11.03
CA ALA A 79 9.32 -5.14 11.81
C ALA A 79 10.66 -5.30 11.07
N THR A 80 10.69 -5.72 9.80
CA THR A 80 11.97 -6.05 9.12
C THR A 80 12.20 -5.27 7.83
N ASP A 81 13.47 -5.09 7.47
CA ASP A 81 13.91 -4.49 6.20
C ASP A 81 14.25 -5.56 5.14
N ARG A 82 13.84 -6.82 5.38
CA ARG A 82 14.32 -7.97 4.59
C ARG A 82 13.88 -7.89 3.13
N ASP A 83 12.63 -7.53 2.88
CA ASP A 83 12.10 -7.51 1.52
C ASP A 83 12.63 -6.31 0.74
N ALA A 84 12.71 -5.11 1.32
CA ALA A 84 13.36 -3.96 0.67
C ALA A 84 14.84 -4.24 0.36
N GLU A 85 15.58 -4.91 1.25
CA GLU A 85 16.97 -5.32 0.99
C GLU A 85 17.09 -6.33 -0.16
N ARG A 86 16.15 -7.27 -0.26
CA ARG A 86 16.09 -8.21 -1.39
C ARG A 86 15.83 -7.48 -2.71
N LEU A 87 14.91 -6.53 -2.72
CA LEU A 87 14.60 -5.72 -3.90
C LEU A 87 15.80 -4.87 -4.33
N ARG A 88 16.51 -4.24 -3.39
CA ARG A 88 17.77 -3.52 -3.67
C ARG A 88 18.83 -4.44 -4.29
N LYS A 89 19.01 -5.64 -3.73
CA LYS A 89 19.93 -6.65 -4.30
C LYS A 89 19.54 -7.11 -5.71
N ALA A 90 18.24 -7.09 -6.03
CA ALA A 90 17.74 -7.36 -7.38
C ALA A 90 17.86 -6.18 -8.35
N GLY A 91 18.34 -5.01 -7.88
CA GLY A 91 18.54 -3.80 -8.69
C GLY A 91 17.35 -2.84 -8.70
N ILE A 92 16.41 -2.98 -7.77
CA ILE A 92 15.25 -2.08 -7.62
C ILE A 92 15.54 -1.12 -6.45
N PRO A 93 15.69 0.20 -6.66
CA PRO A 93 15.73 1.17 -5.57
C PRO A 93 14.50 1.00 -4.68
N SER A 94 14.73 0.70 -3.39
CA SER A 94 13.67 0.30 -2.48
C SER A 94 13.90 0.75 -1.04
N VAL A 95 12.81 1.18 -0.39
CA VAL A 95 12.75 1.52 1.04
C VAL A 95 11.78 0.60 1.79
N SER A 96 12.01 0.41 3.09
CA SER A 96 11.06 -0.31 3.96
C SER A 96 10.20 0.67 4.74
N ILE A 97 8.92 0.31 4.90
CA ILE A 97 7.94 0.97 5.74
C ILE A 97 7.63 0.04 6.89
N THR A 98 8.14 0.35 8.08
CA THR A 98 7.81 -0.36 9.31
C THR A 98 6.45 0.08 9.83
N THR A 99 5.43 -0.76 9.73
CA THR A 99 4.06 -0.44 10.16
C THR A 99 3.85 -0.62 11.66
N GLY A 100 4.81 -1.25 12.35
CA GLY A 100 4.73 -1.56 13.78
C GLY A 100 3.66 -2.61 14.05
N SER A 101 2.50 -2.20 14.55
CA SER A 101 1.35 -3.08 14.80
C SER A 101 0.25 -2.99 13.74
N ALA A 102 0.37 -2.07 12.76
CA ALA A 102 -0.66 -1.90 11.74
C ALA A 102 -0.58 -3.03 10.69
N CYS A 103 -1.76 -3.58 10.34
CA CYS A 103 -1.93 -4.69 9.40
C CYS A 103 -2.00 -4.26 7.92
N HIS A 104 -1.79 -2.97 7.62
CA HIS A 104 -1.89 -2.38 6.28
C HIS A 104 -0.96 -1.17 6.17
N LEU A 105 -0.72 -0.74 4.94
CA LEU A 105 -0.23 0.61 4.63
C LEU A 105 -1.40 1.57 4.45
N ASP A 106 -1.21 2.82 4.88
CA ASP A 106 -2.08 3.95 4.57
C ASP A 106 -1.36 4.95 3.65
N ALA A 107 -2.10 5.93 3.13
CA ALA A 107 -1.54 6.92 2.21
C ALA A 107 -0.47 7.81 2.84
N GLU A 108 -0.52 8.04 4.15
CA GLU A 108 0.46 8.88 4.87
C GLU A 108 1.81 8.16 5.01
N LEU A 109 1.78 6.87 5.30
CA LEU A 109 2.97 6.01 5.32
C LEU A 109 3.63 5.96 3.95
N VAL A 110 2.84 5.78 2.89
CA VAL A 110 3.34 5.82 1.51
C VAL A 110 3.94 7.18 1.19
N HIS A 111 3.27 8.28 1.56
CA HIS A 111 3.78 9.63 1.32
C HIS A 111 5.16 9.85 1.95
N LYS A 112 5.33 9.46 3.21
CA LYS A 112 6.61 9.54 3.91
C LYS A 112 7.69 8.69 3.24
N ALA A 113 7.33 7.51 2.76
CA ALA A 113 8.24 6.62 2.06
C ALA A 113 8.73 7.21 0.73
N LEU A 114 7.91 8.01 0.02
CA LEU A 114 8.35 8.69 -1.20
C LEU A 114 9.53 9.62 -0.94
N HIS A 115 9.50 10.40 0.13
CA HIS A 115 10.62 11.28 0.51
C HIS A 115 11.89 10.50 0.84
N GLN A 116 11.76 9.34 1.49
CA GLN A 116 12.91 8.47 1.76
C GLN A 116 13.46 7.87 0.45
N LEU A 117 12.57 7.45 -0.44
CA LEU A 117 12.95 6.85 -1.70
C LEU A 117 13.67 7.85 -2.60
N GLU A 118 13.30 9.14 -2.59
CA GLU A 118 14.06 10.21 -3.29
C GLU A 118 15.55 10.25 -2.92
N HIS A 119 15.91 9.84 -1.69
CA HIS A 119 17.31 9.78 -1.25
C HIS A 119 18.04 8.50 -1.69
N GLU A 120 17.33 7.38 -1.82
CA GLU A 120 17.92 6.09 -2.25
C GLU A 120 17.97 5.92 -3.77
N GLY A 121 17.01 6.51 -4.48
CA GLY A 121 16.92 6.54 -5.92
C GLY A 121 15.69 7.32 -6.35
N ASP A 122 15.86 8.31 -7.23
CA ASP A 122 14.79 9.23 -7.62
C ASP A 122 13.62 8.48 -8.27
N TRP A 123 12.59 8.17 -7.47
CA TRP A 123 11.42 7.40 -7.88
C TRP A 123 10.64 8.12 -8.98
N LYS A 124 10.76 9.44 -9.10
CA LYS A 124 10.14 10.24 -10.18
C LYS A 124 10.75 9.93 -11.55
N THR A 125 11.91 9.28 -11.57
CA THR A 125 12.51 8.74 -12.80
C THR A 125 12.15 7.29 -13.04
N SER A 126 11.26 6.68 -12.27
CA SER A 126 10.79 5.32 -12.55
C SER A 126 9.66 5.35 -13.58
N ASP A 127 9.48 4.26 -14.31
CA ASP A 127 8.27 4.06 -15.11
C ASP A 127 7.18 3.39 -14.26
N PHE A 128 7.60 2.53 -13.32
CA PHE A 128 6.72 1.87 -12.35
C PHE A 128 7.23 2.02 -10.91
N LEU A 129 6.31 2.32 -9.99
CA LEU A 129 6.52 2.28 -8.55
C LEU A 129 5.67 1.18 -7.94
N PHE A 130 6.30 0.20 -7.31
CA PHE A 130 5.62 -0.90 -6.64
C PHE A 130 5.50 -0.65 -5.15
N ILE A 131 4.28 -0.68 -4.63
CA ILE A 131 3.98 -0.64 -3.20
C ILE A 131 3.68 -2.08 -2.78
N GLU A 132 4.69 -2.79 -2.26
CA GLU A 132 4.50 -4.13 -1.68
C GLU A 132 3.84 -3.95 -0.30
N ASN A 133 2.54 -4.20 -0.22
CA ASN A 133 1.77 -4.03 1.01
C ASN A 133 2.06 -5.14 2.03
N VAL A 134 1.63 -4.91 3.27
CA VAL A 134 1.71 -5.90 4.34
C VAL A 134 1.01 -7.19 3.91
N GLY A 135 1.56 -8.34 4.33
CA GLY A 135 0.94 -9.65 4.12
C GLY A 135 -0.41 -9.77 4.82
N ASN A 136 -1.49 -9.32 4.18
CA ASN A 136 -2.85 -9.35 4.69
C ASN A 136 -3.83 -9.18 3.51
N LEU A 137 -4.92 -9.95 3.49
CA LEU A 137 -5.94 -9.89 2.43
C LEU A 137 -7.20 -9.11 2.81
N VAL A 138 -7.29 -8.63 4.06
CA VAL A 138 -8.47 -7.98 4.62
C VAL A 138 -8.22 -6.49 4.82
N CYS A 139 -7.25 -6.13 5.67
CA CYS A 139 -7.02 -4.72 6.01
C CYS A 139 -6.62 -3.86 4.79
N PRO A 140 -5.72 -4.31 3.88
CA PRO A 140 -5.28 -3.47 2.78
C PRO A 140 -6.37 -3.10 1.77
N ALA A 141 -7.46 -3.86 1.70
CA ALA A 141 -8.52 -3.66 0.72
C ALA A 141 -9.33 -2.36 0.91
N ILE A 142 -9.27 -1.74 2.09
CA ILE A 142 -10.08 -0.56 2.43
C ILE A 142 -9.30 0.76 2.34
N TYR A 143 -7.98 0.73 2.20
CA TYR A 143 -7.15 1.94 2.20
C TYR A 143 -6.64 2.26 0.79
N ASP A 144 -7.09 3.38 0.24
CA ASP A 144 -6.46 3.95 -0.96
C ASP A 144 -5.09 4.54 -0.59
N LEU A 145 -4.05 4.24 -1.36
CA LEU A 145 -2.71 4.79 -1.18
C LEU A 145 -2.38 5.86 -2.25
N GLY A 146 -3.26 6.03 -3.22
CA GLY A 146 -3.06 6.86 -4.42
C GLY A 146 -2.59 6.06 -5.64
N GLN A 147 -2.50 4.74 -5.53
CA GLN A 147 -2.10 3.84 -6.62
C GLN A 147 -3.04 3.90 -7.84
N ASP A 148 -2.51 3.62 -9.03
CA ASP A 148 -3.27 3.46 -10.26
C ASP A 148 -4.05 2.14 -10.30
N ALA A 149 -3.45 1.08 -9.76
CA ALA A 149 -4.09 -0.24 -9.71
C ALA A 149 -3.70 -1.03 -8.46
N ASN A 150 -4.64 -1.87 -8.05
CA ASN A 150 -4.48 -2.88 -7.02
C ASN A 150 -4.23 -4.24 -7.70
N VAL A 151 -3.15 -4.91 -7.30
CA VAL A 151 -2.80 -6.26 -7.75
C VAL A 151 -2.86 -7.19 -6.55
N VAL A 152 -3.74 -8.19 -6.60
CA VAL A 152 -3.89 -9.18 -5.53
C VAL A 152 -3.21 -10.47 -5.95
N MET A 153 -2.32 -10.97 -5.09
CA MET A 153 -1.62 -12.24 -5.27
C MET A 153 -2.18 -13.31 -4.35
N LEU A 154 -2.48 -14.46 -4.95
CA LEU A 154 -2.91 -15.69 -4.28
C LEU A 154 -1.95 -16.81 -4.67
N SER A 155 -1.43 -17.55 -3.70
CA SER A 155 -0.65 -18.76 -3.96
C SER A 155 -1.53 -20.01 -3.98
N VAL A 156 -1.20 -20.98 -4.82
CA VAL A 156 -1.90 -22.29 -4.85
C VAL A 156 -1.87 -23.01 -3.50
N THR A 157 -0.87 -22.74 -2.68
CA THR A 157 -0.72 -23.32 -1.34
C THR A 157 -1.67 -22.73 -0.30
N GLU A 158 -2.36 -21.62 -0.61
CA GLU A 158 -3.39 -21.03 0.26
C GLU A 158 -4.72 -21.78 0.18
N GLY A 159 -4.93 -22.60 -0.86
CA GLY A 159 -6.18 -23.32 -1.10
C GLY A 159 -7.17 -22.54 -1.98
N GLU A 160 -8.13 -23.27 -2.55
CA GLU A 160 -9.19 -22.73 -3.43
C GLU A 160 -10.58 -22.71 -2.78
N ASP A 161 -10.66 -23.17 -1.52
CA ASP A 161 -11.90 -23.38 -0.74
C ASP A 161 -12.20 -22.23 0.23
#